data_AF-A0A382G3N5-F1
#
_entry.id   AF-A0A382G3N5-F1
#
_cell.length_a   1.000
_cell.length_b   1.000
_cell.length_c   1.000
_cell.angle_alpha   90.00
_cell.angle_beta   90.00
_cell.angle_gamma   90.00
#
_symmetry.space_group_name_H-M   'P 1'
#
loop_
_entity.id
_entity.type
_entity.pdbx_description
1 polymer ?
#
loop_
_entity_poly.entity_id
_entity_poly.type
_entity_poly.pdbx_seq_one_letter_code
_entity_poly.pdbx_strand_id
1 'polypeptide(L)'
;MPTRRTLLQTMSVLPMLAGCGLSTSGGRHHTPSGLPLRRVKVSQERVIRTVAGLRPFRSSGFRVEPESVDSRLLIHNYGHGGGGITLSWGTSHLAMEIAMQSQHRRCAVLGCGAVGLASARLMQDRGWDVTIYAKDLPPETTSNIAGGQWSPTSVYDDEFGTPEFKVQ
;
A
#
# COMPACT_ATOMS: atom_id res chain seq x y z
N MET A 1 46.17 61.09 -8.56
CA MET A 1 46.42 59.62 -8.56
C MET A 1 46.90 59.23 -7.17
N PRO A 2 46.11 58.47 -6.39
CA PRO A 2 46.52 58.07 -5.04
C PRO A 2 47.68 57.07 -5.12
N THR A 3 48.69 57.25 -4.27
CA THR A 3 49.90 56.42 -4.25
C THR A 3 49.67 55.13 -3.45
N ARG A 4 50.42 54.08 -3.78
CA ARG A 4 50.37 52.72 -3.18
C ARG A 4 50.37 52.70 -1.63
N ARG A 5 50.90 53.75 -1.00
CA ARG A 5 50.97 53.91 0.47
C ARG A 5 49.61 54.26 1.10
N THR A 6 48.77 55.02 0.40
CA THR A 6 47.43 55.41 0.85
C THR A 6 46.44 54.24 0.77
N LEU A 7 46.69 53.28 -0.15
CA LEU A 7 45.89 52.07 -0.30
C LEU A 7 46.14 51.03 0.82
N LEU A 8 47.33 51.05 1.44
CA LEU A 8 47.70 50.14 2.53
C LEU A 8 47.28 50.66 3.92
N GLN A 9 47.17 51.97 4.11
CA GLN A 9 46.70 52.56 5.37
C GLN A 9 45.18 52.56 5.54
N THR A 10 44.43 52.26 4.48
CA THR A 10 42.96 52.16 4.52
C THR A 10 42.47 50.75 4.82
N MET A 11 43.35 49.75 4.94
CA MET A 11 42.99 48.36 5.23
C MET A 11 43.03 47.98 6.72
N SER A 12 43.43 48.89 7.62
CA SER A 12 43.58 48.60 9.06
C SER A 12 42.38 48.96 9.93
N VAL A 13 41.23 49.29 9.35
CA VAL A 13 39.97 49.46 10.10
C VAL A 13 38.87 48.63 9.44
N LEU A 14 39.07 47.31 9.45
CA LEU A 14 37.97 46.36 9.28
C LEU A 14 37.36 46.14 10.67
N PRO A 15 36.10 46.55 10.93
CA PRO A 15 35.40 45.97 12.06
C PRO A 15 35.26 44.49 11.74
N MET A 16 35.94 43.65 12.52
CA MET A 16 35.61 42.24 12.68
C MET A 16 34.19 42.15 13.23
N LEU A 17 33.20 42.24 12.35
CA LEU A 17 31.87 41.70 12.63
C LEU A 17 31.99 40.19 12.47
N ALA A 18 32.43 39.58 13.56
CA ALA A 18 32.38 38.15 13.79
C ALA A 18 30.98 37.64 13.47
N GLY A 19 30.93 36.76 12.47
CA GLY A 19 30.10 35.56 12.44
C GLY A 19 28.76 35.60 13.17
N CYS A 20 27.77 36.27 12.60
CA CYS A 20 26.39 35.79 12.69
C CYS A 20 26.06 34.99 11.43
N GLY A 21 26.89 34.00 11.13
CA GLY A 21 26.39 32.85 10.39
C GLY A 21 25.43 32.15 11.33
N LEU A 22 24.13 32.42 11.20
CA LEU A 22 23.11 31.55 11.74
C LEU A 22 23.42 30.16 11.17
N SER A 23 24.13 29.35 11.94
CA SER A 23 24.05 27.91 11.81
C SER A 23 22.56 27.67 12.00
N THR A 24 21.86 27.47 10.88
CA THR A 24 20.59 26.80 10.90
C THR A 24 20.93 25.38 11.36
N SER A 25 21.05 25.21 12.67
CA SER A 25 20.83 23.94 13.31
C SER A 25 19.34 23.65 13.11
N GLY A 26 18.93 23.46 11.86
CA GLY A 26 17.70 22.75 11.55
C GLY A 26 17.88 21.43 12.27
N GLY A 27 17.15 21.28 13.38
CA GLY A 27 17.34 20.17 14.30
C GLY A 27 17.44 18.90 13.48
N ARG A 28 18.58 18.20 13.57
CA ARG A 28 18.67 16.91 12.90
C ARG A 28 17.54 16.07 13.49
N HIS A 29 16.61 15.66 12.64
CA HIS A 29 15.60 14.72 13.07
C HIS A 29 16.32 13.41 13.38
N HIS A 30 16.00 12.79 14.51
CA HIS A 30 16.56 11.52 14.91
C HIS A 30 15.48 10.44 14.85
N THR A 31 15.87 9.19 14.62
CA THR A 31 14.99 8.04 14.81
C THR A 31 14.61 7.93 16.30
N PRO A 32 13.56 7.16 16.65
CA PRO A 32 13.29 6.78 18.04
C PRO A 32 14.49 6.11 18.73
N SER A 33 15.40 5.48 17.97
CA SER A 33 16.66 4.90 18.46
C SER A 33 17.83 5.89 18.55
N GLY A 34 17.61 7.19 18.34
CA GLY A 34 18.63 8.24 18.47
C GLY A 34 19.60 8.38 17.29
N LEU A 35 19.35 7.69 16.17
CA LEU A 35 20.20 7.80 14.97
C LEU A 35 19.78 9.03 14.14
N PRO A 36 20.72 9.81 13.57
CA PRO A 36 20.37 10.94 12.74
C PRO A 36 19.68 10.46 11.46
N LEU A 37 18.49 11.00 11.16
CA LEU A 37 17.80 10.75 9.90
C LEU A 37 18.64 11.30 8.74
N ARG A 38 18.98 10.42 7.80
CA ARG A 38 19.66 10.82 6.57
C ARG A 38 18.69 11.57 5.67
N ARG A 39 19.18 12.63 5.02
CA ARG A 39 18.40 13.37 4.03
C ARG A 39 17.99 12.44 2.88
N VAL A 40 16.69 12.31 2.65
CA VAL A 40 16.15 11.62 1.47
C VAL A 40 16.46 12.49 0.25
N LYS A 41 17.26 11.98 -0.70
CA LYS A 41 17.47 12.67 -1.99
C LYS A 41 16.30 12.34 -2.90
N VAL A 42 15.34 13.25 -3.04
CA VAL A 42 14.19 13.10 -3.94
C VAL A 42 14.54 13.72 -5.28
N SER A 43 14.57 12.91 -6.34
CA SER A 43 14.82 13.42 -7.69
C SER A 43 14.36 12.45 -8.77
N GLN A 44 14.03 12.96 -9.96
CA GLN A 44 13.50 12.16 -11.08
C GLN A 44 14.51 11.14 -11.61
N GLU A 45 15.81 11.47 -11.63
CA GLU A 45 16.86 10.53 -12.02
C GLU A 45 17.03 9.35 -11.05
N ARG A 46 16.35 9.37 -9.89
CA ARG A 46 16.34 8.29 -8.91
C ARG A 46 15.10 7.39 -8.99
N VAL A 47 14.22 7.58 -9.97
CA VAL A 47 13.08 6.67 -10.21
C VAL A 47 13.62 5.32 -10.68
N ILE A 48 13.36 4.26 -9.91
CA ILE A 48 13.85 2.91 -10.20
C ILE A 48 12.94 2.22 -11.25
N ARG A 49 11.63 2.45 -11.18
CA ARG A 49 10.63 1.84 -12.06
C ARG A 49 9.32 2.64 -12.01
N THR A 50 8.61 2.69 -13.13
CA THR A 50 7.22 3.12 -13.22
C THR A 50 6.35 1.93 -13.62
N VAL A 51 5.31 1.65 -12.84
CA VAL A 51 4.34 0.59 -13.11
C VAL A 51 2.93 1.14 -12.94
N ALA A 52 2.01 0.64 -13.76
CA ALA A 52 0.59 0.95 -13.66
C ALA A 52 -0.21 -0.36 -13.63
N GLY A 53 -1.25 -0.40 -12.80
CA GLY A 53 -2.13 -1.54 -12.68
C GLY A 53 -3.59 -1.09 -12.60
N LEU A 54 -4.51 -1.93 -13.07
CA LEU A 54 -5.94 -1.67 -13.00
C LEU A 54 -6.47 -2.04 -11.62
N ARG A 55 -7.24 -1.14 -11.02
CA ARG A 55 -7.95 -1.40 -9.76
C ARG A 55 -9.27 -2.10 -10.08
N PRO A 56 -9.54 -3.31 -9.54
CA PRO A 56 -10.81 -4.01 -9.75
C PRO A 56 -11.89 -3.39 -8.85
N PHE A 57 -12.29 -2.17 -9.18
CA PHE A 57 -13.27 -1.38 -8.43
C PHE A 57 -14.69 -1.80 -8.80
N ARG A 58 -15.56 -1.87 -7.79
CA ARG A 58 -16.99 -2.04 -7.95
C ARG A 58 -17.68 -0.88 -7.24
N SER A 59 -18.46 -0.09 -7.97
CA SER A 59 -19.12 1.12 -7.43
C SER A 59 -20.03 0.80 -6.23
N SER A 60 -20.69 -0.36 -6.26
CA SER A 60 -21.52 -0.86 -5.17
C SER A 60 -20.75 -1.43 -3.97
N GLY A 61 -19.42 -1.38 -3.99
CA GLY A 61 -18.54 -1.97 -2.97
C GLY A 61 -18.11 -3.39 -3.30
N PHE A 62 -17.21 -3.96 -2.48
CA PHE A 62 -16.79 -5.34 -2.66
C PHE A 62 -17.96 -6.31 -2.44
N ARG A 63 -17.87 -7.51 -3.01
CA ARG A 63 -18.89 -8.55 -2.88
C ARG A 63 -18.30 -9.76 -2.20
N VAL A 64 -18.82 -10.09 -1.01
CA VAL A 64 -18.56 -11.35 -0.31
C VAL A 64 -19.87 -12.09 -0.07
N GLU A 65 -20.23 -13.01 -0.98
CA GLU A 65 -21.54 -13.65 -0.99
C GLU A 65 -21.47 -15.07 -1.56
N PRO A 66 -22.30 -16.01 -1.07
CA PRO A 66 -22.46 -17.32 -1.69
C PRO A 66 -23.39 -17.27 -2.90
N GLU A 67 -23.12 -18.12 -3.89
CA GLU A 67 -23.99 -18.40 -5.03
C GLU A 67 -23.92 -19.90 -5.34
N SER A 68 -25.08 -20.54 -5.53
CA SER A 68 -25.14 -21.92 -5.98
C SER A 68 -25.07 -21.94 -7.50
N VAL A 69 -23.99 -22.51 -8.04
CA VAL A 69 -23.80 -22.70 -9.49
C VAL A 69 -23.71 -24.19 -9.76
N ASP A 70 -24.73 -24.73 -10.44
CA ASP A 70 -24.94 -26.17 -10.60
C ASP A 70 -24.87 -26.90 -9.24
N SER A 71 -23.95 -27.85 -9.10
CA SER A 71 -23.71 -28.61 -7.88
C SER A 71 -22.55 -28.06 -7.03
N ARG A 72 -22.17 -26.79 -7.22
CA ARG A 72 -21.01 -26.17 -6.56
C ARG A 72 -21.42 -24.90 -5.81
N LEU A 73 -20.78 -24.69 -4.66
CA LEU A 73 -20.83 -23.43 -3.94
C LEU A 73 -19.76 -22.49 -4.50
N LEU A 74 -20.18 -21.42 -5.16
CA LEU A 74 -19.32 -20.31 -5.56
C LEU A 74 -19.37 -19.24 -4.48
N ILE A 75 -18.22 -18.85 -3.94
CA ILE A 75 -18.14 -17.74 -2.98
C ILE A 75 -17.45 -16.58 -3.68
N HIS A 76 -18.21 -15.50 -3.86
CA HIS A 76 -17.69 -14.25 -4.40
C HIS A 76 -16.78 -13.59 -3.37
N ASN A 77 -15.64 -13.06 -3.81
CA ASN A 77 -14.76 -12.25 -2.99
C ASN A 77 -13.96 -11.30 -3.90
N TYR A 78 -14.61 -10.27 -4.43
CA TYR A 78 -14.04 -9.37 -5.44
C TYR A 78 -14.56 -7.93 -5.31
N GLY A 79 -14.01 -7.00 -6.10
CA GLY A 79 -14.50 -5.61 -6.17
C GLY A 79 -13.82 -4.63 -5.21
N HIS A 80 -12.67 -5.00 -4.64
CA HIS A 80 -11.98 -4.23 -3.59
C HIS A 80 -11.32 -2.92 -4.06
N GLY A 81 -11.31 -2.61 -5.36
CA GLY A 81 -10.68 -1.39 -5.88
C GLY A 81 -9.22 -1.25 -5.44
N GLY A 82 -8.88 -0.12 -4.82
CA GLY A 82 -7.55 0.13 -4.26
C GLY A 82 -7.28 -0.53 -2.90
N GLY A 83 -8.33 -1.02 -2.23
CA GLY A 83 -8.26 -1.56 -0.86
C GLY A 83 -7.96 -3.06 -0.77
N GLY A 84 -7.67 -3.73 -1.88
CA GLY A 84 -7.51 -5.19 -1.91
C GLY A 84 -6.42 -5.74 -0.99
N ILE A 85 -5.35 -4.97 -0.72
CA ILE A 85 -4.33 -5.37 0.27
C ILE A 85 -4.88 -5.17 1.69
N THR A 86 -5.38 -3.97 2.02
CA THR A 86 -5.94 -3.62 3.33
C THR A 86 -7.00 -4.60 3.80
N LEU A 87 -7.92 -4.95 2.90
CA LEU A 87 -9.12 -5.71 3.22
C LEU A 87 -8.93 -7.21 3.06
N SER A 88 -7.82 -7.66 2.47
CA SER A 88 -7.60 -9.06 2.08
C SER A 88 -7.94 -10.07 3.17
N TRP A 89 -7.42 -9.87 4.38
CA TRP A 89 -7.65 -10.79 5.50
C TRP A 89 -9.10 -10.77 6.00
N GLY A 90 -9.72 -9.58 6.07
CA GLY A 90 -11.10 -9.43 6.55
C GLY A 90 -12.10 -10.06 5.59
N THR A 91 -12.05 -9.72 4.30
CA THR A 91 -12.99 -10.27 3.31
C THR A 91 -12.76 -11.75 3.06
N SER A 92 -11.51 -12.21 3.15
CA SER A 92 -11.20 -13.65 3.12
C SER A 92 -11.72 -14.40 4.35
N HIS A 93 -11.75 -13.77 5.52
CA HIS A 93 -12.34 -14.36 6.72
C HIS A 93 -13.86 -14.54 6.55
N LEU A 94 -14.56 -13.50 6.07
CA LEU A 94 -15.99 -13.58 5.76
C LEU A 94 -16.29 -14.71 4.75
N ALA A 95 -15.48 -14.80 3.68
CA ALA A 95 -15.61 -15.88 2.70
C ALA A 95 -15.35 -17.28 3.30
N MET A 96 -14.37 -17.40 4.20
CA MET A 96 -14.10 -18.63 4.94
C MET A 96 -15.28 -19.02 5.83
N GLU A 97 -15.90 -18.07 6.54
CA GLU A 97 -17.07 -18.36 7.37
C GLU A 97 -18.25 -18.91 6.56
N ILE A 98 -18.50 -18.34 5.37
CA ILE A 98 -19.48 -18.89 4.42
C ILE A 98 -19.09 -20.33 4.03
N ALA A 99 -17.81 -20.56 3.67
CA ALA A 99 -17.34 -21.88 3.28
C ALA A 99 -17.49 -22.94 4.39
N MET A 100 -17.33 -22.54 5.67
CA MET A 100 -17.46 -23.45 6.81
C MET A 100 -18.88 -24.00 7.00
N GLN A 101 -19.89 -23.36 6.41
CA GLN A 101 -21.27 -23.84 6.42
C GLN A 101 -21.46 -25.06 5.50
N SER A 102 -20.50 -25.31 4.59
CA SER A 102 -20.51 -26.48 3.71
C SER A 102 -19.82 -27.69 4.35
N GLN A 103 -20.27 -28.90 3.94
CA GLN A 103 -19.63 -30.17 4.32
C GLN A 103 -18.37 -30.47 3.49
N HIS A 104 -18.08 -29.65 2.47
CA HIS A 104 -16.91 -29.84 1.63
C HIS A 104 -15.63 -29.46 2.38
N ARG A 105 -14.52 -30.09 1.97
CA ARG A 105 -13.17 -29.83 2.51
C ARG A 105 -12.13 -29.60 1.42
N ARG A 106 -12.56 -29.52 0.16
CA ARG A 106 -11.72 -29.17 -0.99
C ARG A 106 -12.27 -27.91 -1.62
N CYS A 107 -11.42 -26.93 -1.90
CA CYS A 107 -11.81 -25.74 -2.63
C CYS A 107 -10.79 -25.33 -3.69
N ALA A 108 -11.30 -24.66 -4.72
CA ALA A 108 -10.50 -23.94 -5.69
C ALA A 108 -10.54 -22.45 -5.35
N VAL A 109 -9.37 -21.82 -5.26
CA VAL A 109 -9.25 -20.37 -5.13
C VAL A 109 -8.84 -19.79 -6.48
N LEU A 110 -9.62 -18.85 -6.99
CA LEU A 110 -9.35 -18.19 -8.26
C LEU A 110 -8.52 -16.91 -8.03
N GLY A 111 -7.30 -16.92 -8.55
CA GLY A 111 -6.33 -15.84 -8.41
C GLY A 111 -5.41 -16.00 -7.20
N CYS A 112 -4.14 -15.57 -7.37
CA CYS A 112 -3.10 -15.60 -6.35
C CYS A 112 -2.64 -14.18 -5.95
N GLY A 113 -3.55 -13.20 -6.05
CA GLY A 113 -3.35 -11.86 -5.50
C GLY A 113 -3.49 -11.83 -3.97
N ALA A 114 -3.43 -10.65 -3.36
CA ALA A 114 -3.51 -10.49 -1.91
C ALA A 114 -4.72 -11.19 -1.28
N VAL A 115 -5.91 -10.98 -1.85
CA VAL A 115 -7.17 -11.60 -1.39
C VAL A 115 -7.16 -13.11 -1.59
N GLY A 116 -6.74 -13.59 -2.77
CA GLY A 116 -6.70 -15.03 -3.08
C GLY A 116 -5.73 -15.80 -2.18
N LEU A 117 -4.53 -15.26 -1.95
CA LEU A 117 -3.55 -15.87 -1.04
C LEU A 117 -4.03 -15.85 0.41
N ALA A 118 -4.66 -14.76 0.88
CA ALA A 118 -5.25 -14.70 2.21
C ALA A 118 -6.37 -15.74 2.39
N SER A 119 -7.29 -15.85 1.40
CA SER A 119 -8.35 -16.86 1.38
C SER A 119 -7.77 -18.27 1.41
N ALA A 120 -6.80 -18.58 0.54
CA ALA A 120 -6.16 -19.89 0.52
C ALA A 120 -5.50 -20.23 1.86
N ARG A 121 -4.80 -19.27 2.47
CA ARG A 121 -4.12 -19.47 3.76
C ARG A 121 -5.10 -19.75 4.89
N LEU A 122 -6.18 -18.96 5.00
CA LEU A 122 -7.21 -19.15 6.02
C LEU A 122 -7.93 -20.49 5.88
N MET A 123 -8.21 -20.90 4.65
CA MET A 123 -8.83 -22.20 4.38
C MET A 123 -7.88 -23.35 4.74
N GLN A 124 -6.59 -23.25 4.41
CA GLN A 124 -5.56 -24.21 4.82
C GLN A 124 -5.47 -24.32 6.35
N ASP A 125 -5.56 -23.22 7.09
CA ASP A 125 -5.59 -23.23 8.56
C ASP A 125 -6.79 -23.99 9.15
N ARG A 126 -7.85 -24.16 8.37
CA ARG A 126 -9.03 -24.95 8.74
C ARG A 126 -8.98 -26.39 8.21
N GLY A 127 -7.82 -26.83 7.70
CA GLY A 127 -7.61 -28.19 7.21
C GLY A 127 -8.25 -28.47 5.85
N TRP A 128 -8.51 -27.44 5.05
CA TRP A 128 -9.03 -27.62 3.69
C TRP A 128 -7.90 -27.97 2.70
N ASP A 129 -8.22 -28.84 1.74
CA ASP A 129 -7.42 -29.09 0.56
C ASP A 129 -7.66 -27.98 -0.46
N VAL A 130 -6.70 -27.05 -0.56
CA VAL A 130 -6.82 -25.82 -1.35
C VAL A 130 -5.97 -25.92 -2.60
N THR A 131 -6.60 -25.73 -3.76
CA THR A 131 -5.89 -25.54 -5.04
C THR A 131 -6.06 -24.11 -5.53
N ILE A 132 -4.96 -23.41 -5.81
CA ILE A 132 -5.00 -22.06 -6.38
C ILE A 132 -4.88 -22.17 -7.90
N TYR A 133 -5.82 -21.55 -8.61
CA TYR A 133 -5.78 -21.38 -10.06
C TYR A 133 -5.49 -19.92 -10.36
N ALA A 134 -4.36 -19.64 -10.99
CA ALA A 134 -3.98 -18.29 -11.37
C ALA A 134 -3.32 -18.31 -12.75
N LYS A 135 -3.58 -17.26 -13.53
CA LYS A 135 -2.94 -17.06 -14.84
C LYS A 135 -1.44 -16.81 -14.68
N ASP A 136 -1.09 -15.94 -13.74
CA ASP A 136 0.26 -15.51 -13.40
C ASP A 136 0.50 -15.76 -11.91
N LEU A 137 1.76 -15.92 -11.48
CA LEU A 137 2.14 -16.12 -10.08
C LEU A 137 2.99 -14.92 -9.59
N PRO A 138 3.09 -14.67 -8.27
CA PRO A 138 4.01 -13.65 -7.76
C PRO A 138 5.44 -13.88 -8.28
N PRO A 139 6.16 -12.83 -8.71
CA PRO A 139 5.84 -11.41 -8.57
C PRO A 139 5.04 -10.78 -9.72
N GLU A 140 4.53 -11.57 -10.67
CA GLU A 140 3.88 -11.08 -11.90
C GLU A 140 2.36 -10.86 -11.75
N THR A 141 1.88 -10.61 -10.53
CA THR A 141 0.45 -10.32 -10.29
C THR A 141 0.17 -8.83 -10.23
N THR A 142 -1.07 -8.42 -10.50
CA THR A 142 -1.53 -7.04 -10.27
C THR A 142 -1.37 -6.61 -8.80
N SER A 143 -1.42 -7.55 -7.86
CA SER A 143 -1.20 -7.28 -6.44
C SER A 143 0.24 -6.91 -6.12
N ASN A 144 1.22 -7.39 -6.89
CA ASN A 144 2.63 -7.00 -6.75
C ASN A 144 2.92 -5.57 -7.25
N ILE A 145 1.98 -4.97 -7.99
CA ILE A 145 2.03 -3.57 -8.44
C ILE A 145 1.30 -2.64 -7.44
N ALA A 146 0.39 -3.17 -6.63
CA ALA A 146 -0.47 -2.38 -5.77
C ALA A 146 0.30 -1.67 -4.65
N GLY A 147 -0.09 -0.43 -4.36
CA GLY A 147 0.61 0.47 -3.43
C GLY A 147 0.55 0.13 -1.94
N GLY A 148 0.10 -1.07 -1.54
CA GLY A 148 0.17 -1.56 -0.16
C GLY A 148 -0.31 -0.59 0.92
N GLN A 149 -1.35 0.18 0.64
CA GLN A 149 -1.83 1.22 1.56
C GLN A 149 -2.60 0.57 2.71
N TRP A 150 -2.36 1.01 3.95
CA TRP A 150 -3.18 0.67 5.11
C TRP A 150 -4.20 1.78 5.35
N SER A 151 -5.15 1.91 4.43
CA SER A 151 -6.24 2.88 4.51
C SER A 151 -7.45 2.32 3.77
N PRO A 152 -8.56 1.99 4.45
CA PRO A 152 -9.75 1.43 3.82
C PRO A 152 -10.70 2.53 3.32
N THR A 153 -10.17 3.58 2.68
CA THR A 153 -10.96 4.68 2.13
C THR A 153 -11.25 4.47 0.65
N SER A 154 -12.42 4.94 0.17
CA SER A 154 -12.82 4.92 -1.24
C SER A 154 -12.89 3.52 -1.88
N VAL A 155 -13.36 2.53 -1.12
CA VAL A 155 -13.53 1.13 -1.60
C VAL A 155 -14.89 0.88 -2.27
N TYR A 156 -15.76 1.89 -2.27
CA TYR A 156 -17.06 1.92 -2.94
C TYR A 156 -17.42 3.38 -3.25
N ASP A 157 -18.48 3.58 -4.03
CA ASP A 157 -19.07 4.89 -4.33
C ASP A 157 -20.30 5.09 -3.45
N ASP A 158 -20.37 6.20 -2.71
CA ASP A 158 -21.47 6.47 -1.77
C ASP A 158 -22.84 6.55 -2.46
N GLU A 159 -22.90 6.96 -3.73
CA GLU A 159 -24.14 7.02 -4.51
C GLU A 159 -24.66 5.61 -4.87
N PHE A 160 -23.75 4.67 -5.10
CA PHE A 160 -24.08 3.32 -5.59
C PHE A 160 -23.93 2.21 -4.54
N GLY A 161 -23.46 2.55 -3.34
CA GLY A 161 -23.23 1.60 -2.25
C GLY A 161 -24.52 0.93 -1.80
N THR A 162 -24.57 -0.41 -1.90
CA THR A 162 -25.78 -1.15 -1.59
C THR A 162 -25.96 -1.35 -0.08
N PRO A 163 -27.19 -1.55 0.41
CA PRO A 163 -27.43 -1.85 1.83
C PRO A 163 -26.65 -3.09 2.31
N GLU A 164 -26.54 -4.12 1.48
CA GLU A 164 -25.84 -5.38 1.80
C GLU A 164 -24.34 -5.16 2.00
N PHE A 165 -23.74 -4.23 1.24
CA PHE A 165 -22.34 -3.86 1.43
C PHE A 165 -22.14 -3.08 2.75
N LYS A 166 -23.07 -2.19 3.10
CA LYS A 166 -22.97 -1.32 4.29
C LYS A 166 -23.06 -2.07 5.62
N VAL A 167 -23.47 -3.34 5.60
CA VAL A 167 -23.61 -4.19 6.79
C VAL A 167 -22.53 -5.28 6.91
N GLN A 168 -21.61 -5.35 5.95
CA GLN A 168 -20.43 -6.23 5.97
C GLN A 168 -19.33 -5.65 6.86
#